data_AF-A0A482ZKJ6-F1
#
_entry.id   AF-A0A482ZKJ6-F1
#
_cell.length_a   1.000
_cell.length_b   1.000
_cell.length_c   1.000
_cell.angle_alpha   90.00
_cell.angle_beta   90.00
_cell.angle_gamma   90.00
#
_symmetry.space_group_name_H-M   'P 1'
#
loop_
_entity.id
_entity.type
_entity.pdbx_description
1 polymer ?
#
loop_
_entity_poly.entity_id
_entity_poly.type
_entity_poly.pdbx_seq_one_letter_code
_entity_poly.pdbx_strand_id
1 'polypeptide(L)' 'MKITIEKDGDGYLAKIEGRQNLFAFAYSEKEAIVELKNVVEMMMDYHLEQVNDERVIRNELASTVEKYAVQV' A
#
# COMPACT_ATOMS: atom_id res chain seq x y z
N MET A 1 -3.65 5.90 -14.97
CA MET A 1 -4.26 5.05 -13.93
C MET A 1 -5.77 5.13 -14.10
N LYS A 2 -6.47 4.00 -14.20
CA LYS A 2 -7.91 3.96 -14.48
C LYS A 2 -8.62 3.20 -13.37
N ILE A 3 -9.72 3.75 -12.89
CA ILE A 3 -10.65 3.05 -11.99
C ILE A 3 -11.68 2.34 -12.85
N THR A 4 -11.95 1.07 -12.56
CA THR A 4 -13.05 0.32 -13.16
C THR A 4 -14.03 -0.08 -12.06
N ILE A 5 -15.32 0.08 -12.33
CA ILE A 5 -16.41 -0.38 -11.47
C ILE A 5 -17.20 -1.39 -12.28
N GLU A 6 -17.45 -2.57 -11.71
CA GLU A 6 -18.22 -3.62 -12.34
C GLU A 6 -19.27 -4.16 -11.37
N LYS A 7 -20.40 -4.61 -11.90
CA LYS A 7 -21.43 -5.28 -11.09
C LYS A 7 -20.87 -6.63 -10.61
N ASP A 8 -20.96 -6.89 -9.32
CA ASP A 8 -20.48 -8.13 -8.69
C ASP A 8 -21.54 -8.64 -7.71
N GLY A 9 -22.23 -9.74 -8.07
CA GLY A 9 -23.41 -10.21 -7.33
C GLY A 9 -24.44 -9.10 -7.09
N ASP A 10 -24.81 -8.90 -5.82
CA ASP A 10 -25.77 -7.87 -5.42
C ASP A 10 -25.15 -6.47 -5.33
N GLY A 11 -23.82 -6.35 -5.37
CA GLY A 11 -23.09 -5.08 -5.23
C GLY A 11 -22.26 -4.71 -6.45
N TYR A 12 -21.17 -3.98 -6.18
CA TYR A 12 -20.25 -3.44 -7.16
C TYR A 12 -18.83 -3.58 -6.65
N LEU A 13 -17.93 -4.00 -7.54
CA LEU A 13 -16.50 -4.08 -7.30
C LEU A 13 -15.81 -2.92 -8.00
N ALA A 14 -15.20 -2.02 -7.23
CA ALA A 14 -14.33 -0.97 -7.73
C ALA A 14 -12.87 -1.43 -7.62
N LYS A 15 -12.06 -1.24 -8.68
CA LYS A 15 -10.64 -1.64 -8.71
C LYS A 15 -9.77 -0.68 -9.52
N ILE A 16 -8.48 -0.64 -9.22
CA ILE A 16 -7.47 0.07 -10.01
C ILE A 16 -6.87 -0.87 -11.06
N GLU A 17 -7.00 -0.51 -12.34
CA GLU A 17 -6.47 -1.31 -13.44
C GLU A 17 -4.95 -1.51 -13.30
N GLY A 18 -4.49 -2.76 -13.44
CA GLY A 18 -3.08 -3.14 -13.29
C GLY A 18 -2.60 -3.29 -11.84
N ARG A 19 -3.48 -3.20 -10.84
CA ARG A 19 -3.14 -3.37 -9.42
C ARG A 19 -4.00 -4.44 -8.77
N GLN A 20 -3.40 -5.60 -8.47
CA GLN A 20 -4.14 -6.76 -7.93
C GLN A 20 -4.73 -6.52 -6.53
N ASN A 21 -4.09 -5.69 -5.70
CA ASN A 21 -4.47 -5.51 -4.29
C ASN A 21 -5.26 -4.21 -4.04
N LEU A 22 -5.64 -3.49 -5.09
CA LEU A 22 -6.38 -2.23 -4.97
C LEU A 22 -7.79 -2.40 -5.54
N PHE A 23 -8.66 -2.98 -4.71
CA PHE A 23 -10.07 -3.16 -5.01
C PHE A 23 -10.91 -3.04 -3.74
N ALA A 24 -12.20 -2.74 -3.90
CA ALA A 24 -13.17 -2.72 -2.82
C ALA A 24 -14.57 -3.04 -3.34
N PHE A 25 -15.35 -3.73 -2.52
CA PHE A 25 -16.73 -4.10 -2.80
C PHE A 25 -17.70 -3.27 -1.94
N ALA A 26 -18.82 -2.83 -2.51
CA ALA A 26 -19.94 -2.30 -1.75
C ALA A 26 -21.28 -2.50 -2.50
N TYR A 27 -22.40 -2.23 -1.82
CA TYR A 27 -23.75 -2.43 -2.40
C TYR A 27 -24.17 -1.35 -3.40
N SER A 28 -23.48 -0.20 -3.43
CA SER A 28 -23.64 0.83 -4.46
C SER A 28 -22.30 1.23 -5.09
N GLU A 29 -22.35 1.70 -6.34
CA GLU A 29 -21.14 2.19 -7.04
C GLU A 29 -20.42 3.30 -6.25
N LYS A 30 -21.20 4.21 -5.65
CA LYS A 30 -20.66 5.32 -4.86
C LYS A 30 -19.91 4.82 -3.64
N GLU A 31 -20.49 3.87 -2.91
CA GLU A 31 -19.83 3.28 -1.73
C GLU A 31 -18.58 2.50 -2.14
N ALA A 32 -18.61 1.74 -3.24
CA ALA A 32 -17.46 0.97 -3.70
C ALA A 32 -16.26 1.88 -4.01
N ILE A 33 -16.51 3.08 -4.54
CA ILE A 33 -15.48 4.10 -4.76
C ILE A 33 -14.94 4.70 -3.46
N VAL A 34 -15.82 4.96 -2.48
CA VAL A 34 -15.40 5.45 -1.17
C VAL A 34 -14.53 4.39 -0.46
N GLU A 35 -14.95 3.12 -0.51
CA GLU A 35 -14.16 2.03 0.07
C GLU A 35 -12.84 1.82 -0.67
N LEU A 36 -12.81 1.92 -2.01
CA LEU A 36 -11.56 1.85 -2.76
C LEU A 36 -10.59 2.96 -2.36
N LYS A 37 -11.09 4.18 -2.13
CA LYS A 37 -10.28 5.28 -1.59
C LYS A 37 -9.67 4.91 -0.24
N ASN A 38 -10.47 4.37 0.69
CA ASN A 38 -9.99 3.96 2.01
C ASN A 38 -8.91 2.87 1.91
N VAL A 39 -9.08 1.89 1.01
CA VAL A 39 -8.08 0.84 0.74
C VAL A 39 -6.77 1.46 0.23
N VAL A 40 -6.83 2.43 -0.69
CA VAL A 40 -5.63 3.12 -1.18
C VAL A 40 -4.92 3.88 -0.06
N GLU A 41 -5.66 4.60 0.79
CA GLU A 41 -5.12 5.33 1.94
C GLU A 41 -4.43 4.38 2.92
N MET A 42 -5.07 3.25 3.26
CA MET A 42 -4.47 2.22 4.12
C MET A 42 -3.20 1.62 3.52
N MET A 43 -3.17 1.36 2.21
CA MET A 43 -1.98 0.85 1.54
C MET A 43 -0.86 1.89 1.50
N MET A 44 -1.17 3.19 1.41
CA MET A 44 -0.16 4.23 1.51
C MET A 44 0.50 4.26 2.89
N ASP A 45 -0.31 4.18 3.95
CA ASP A 45 0.20 4.13 5.32
C ASP A 45 1.08 2.90 5.56
N TYR A 46 0.65 1.73 5.07
CA TYR A 46 1.45 0.50 5.12
C TYR A 46 2.82 0.65 4.45
N HIS A 47 2.87 1.23 3.23
CA HIS A 47 4.15 1.44 2.55
C HIS A 47 5.05 2.45 3.28
N LEU A 48 4.48 3.47 3.91
CA LEU A 48 5.24 4.44 4.70
C LEU A 48 5.86 3.79 5.94
N GLU A 49 5.14 2.87 6.60
CA GLU A 49 5.66 2.07 7.69
C GLU A 49 6.84 1.21 7.24
N GLN A 50 6.71 0.51 6.10
CA GLN A 50 7.81 -0.29 5.54
C GLN A 50 9.06 0.56 5.26
N VAL A 51 8.90 1.73 4.65
CA VAL A 51 10.03 2.66 4.40
C VAL A 51 10.68 3.10 5.70
N ASN A 52 9.89 3.29 6.77
CA ASN A 52 10.43 3.65 8.06
C ASN A 52 11.25 2.51 8.68
N ASP A 53 10.77 1.27 8.59
CA ASP A 53 11.50 0.08 9.05
C ASP A 53 12.82 -0.10 8.30
N GLU A 54 12.79 0.01 6.96
CA GLU A 54 13.98 -0.03 6.12
C GLU A 54 14.99 1.06 6.49
N ARG A 55 14.51 2.25 6.86
CA ARG A 55 15.37 3.36 7.31
C ARG A 55 16.08 3.02 8.62
N VAL A 56 15.41 2.37 9.57
CA VAL A 56 16.02 1.92 10.82
C VAL A 56 17.10 0.87 10.52
N ILE A 57 16.77 -0.14 9.72
CA ILE A 57 17.69 -1.21 9.31
C ILE A 57 18.94 -0.62 8.65
N ARG A 58 18.76 0.30 7.68
CA ARG A 58 19.88 0.96 6.99
C ARG A 58 20.80 1.69 7.96
N ASN A 59 20.24 2.38 8.95
CA ASN A 59 21.04 3.12 9.93
C ASN A 59 21.84 2.18 10.84
N GLU A 60 21.26 1.05 11.27
CA GLU A 60 21.97 0.03 12.02
C GLU A 60 23.11 -0.60 11.21
N LEU A 61 22.85 -0.89 9.93
CA LEU A 61 23.86 -1.41 9.02
C LEU A 61 25.00 -0.41 8.81
N ALA A 62 24.68 0.88 8.61
CA ALA A 62 25.69 1.94 8.45
C ALA A 62 26.61 2.03 9.68
N SER A 63 26.04 2.07 10.90
CA SER A 63 26.84 2.06 12.13
C SER A 63 27.69 0.81 12.27
N THR A 64 27.17 -0.35 11.85
CA THR A 64 27.90 -1.61 11.88
C THR A 64 29.10 -1.60 10.93
N VAL A 65 28.93 -1.07 9.71
CA VAL A 65 30.02 -0.90 8.73
C VAL A 65 31.10 0.02 9.27
N GLU A 66 30.74 1.15 9.86
CA GLU A 66 31.69 2.08 10.48
C GLU A 66 32.53 1.41 11.57
N LYS A 67 31.92 0.58 12.43
CA LYS A 67 32.63 -0.17 13.48
C LYS A 67 33.70 -1.11 12.90
N TYR A 68 33.40 -1.80 11.81
CA TYR A 68 34.38 -2.68 11.15
C TYR A 68 35.47 -1.89 10.42
N ALA A 69 35.15 -0.73 9.86
CA ALA A 69 36.12 0.11 9.16
C ALA A 69 37.21 0.70 10.07
N VAL A 70 36.92 0.91 11.36
CA VAL A 70 37.87 1.45 12.35
C VAL A 70 38.75 0.35 12.97
N GLN A 71 38.41 -0.93 12.80
CA GLN A 71 39.15 -2.07 13.36
C GLN A 71 40.28 -2.59 12.45
N VAL A 72 40.60 -1.89 11.35
CA VAL A 72 41.66 -2.23 10.38
C VAL A 72 42.81 -1.24 10.47
#